data_AF-A0A846T688-F1
#
_entry.id   AF-A0A846T688-F1
#
_cell.length_a   1.000
_cell.length_b   1.000
_cell.length_c   1.000
_cell.angle_alpha   90.00
_cell.angle_beta   90.00
_cell.angle_gamma   90.00
#
_symmetry.space_group_name_H-M   'P 1'
#
loop_
_entity.id
_entity.type
_entity.pdbx_description
1 polymer ?
#
loop_
_entity_poly.entity_id
_entity_poly.type
_entity_poly.pdbx_seq_one_letter_code
_entity_poly.pdbx_strand_id
1 'polypeptide(L)'
;MFTSDLEGRFSRLEAQFASMVESVQDHLDAINKNTDELLCCFSFLTELETKLAKLSERLDAVEHVRPATPPHAETLTTAEQEVFLALYVSDVPISIRMTARRLGLSEELIERLVEALALKGVPIDRNYRNQEVYLSVPSRFKQLQAQRNVLGITRQISQQILTHNTQQ
;
A
#
# COMPACT_ATOMS: atom_id res chain seq x y z
N MET A 1 50.22 20.06 -63.48
CA MET A 1 48.84 20.48 -63.17
C MET A 1 47.91 19.29 -62.92
N PHE A 2 47.96 18.21 -63.71
CA PHE A 2 47.15 17.00 -63.47
C PHE A 2 47.57 16.16 -62.24
N THR A 3 48.84 16.19 -61.85
CA THR A 3 49.35 15.42 -60.70
C THR A 3 48.91 16.00 -59.35
N SER A 4 48.83 17.32 -59.21
CA SER A 4 48.41 17.96 -57.96
C SER A 4 46.91 17.79 -57.65
N ASP A 5 46.08 17.69 -58.68
CA ASP A 5 44.64 17.43 -58.51
C ASP A 5 44.38 15.97 -58.08
N LEU A 6 45.14 15.02 -58.64
CA LEU A 6 45.07 13.61 -58.25
C LEU A 6 45.52 13.42 -56.79
N GLU A 7 46.63 14.04 -56.40
CA GLU A 7 47.18 14.00 -55.04
C GLU A 7 46.21 14.62 -54.02
N GLY A 8 45.59 15.75 -54.37
CA GLY A 8 44.54 16.37 -53.55
C GLY A 8 43.29 15.49 -53.37
N ARG A 9 42.95 14.66 -54.35
CA ARG A 9 41.84 13.70 -54.24
C ARG A 9 42.20 12.50 -53.33
N PHE A 10 43.44 12.01 -53.40
CA PHE A 10 43.92 10.96 -52.50
C PHE A 10 43.93 11.42 -51.04
N SER A 11 44.46 12.61 -50.75
CA SER A 11 44.48 13.14 -49.37
C SER A 11 43.06 13.34 -48.79
N ARG A 12 42.07 13.72 -49.62
CA ARG A 12 40.67 13.81 -49.17
C ARG A 12 40.08 12.44 -48.86
N LEU A 13 40.41 11.43 -49.65
CA LEU A 13 39.96 10.06 -49.42
C LEU A 13 40.57 9.50 -48.13
N GLU A 14 41.87 9.73 -47.91
CA GLU A 14 42.55 9.34 -46.66
C GLU A 14 41.94 10.01 -45.44
N ALA A 15 41.61 11.31 -45.53
CA ALA A 15 40.94 12.03 -44.45
C ALA A 15 39.52 11.48 -44.19
N GLN A 16 38.78 11.13 -45.23
CA GLN A 16 37.46 10.50 -45.09
C GLN A 16 37.56 9.11 -44.45
N PHE A 17 38.54 8.29 -44.84
CA PHE A 17 38.78 7.00 -44.22
C PHE A 17 39.18 7.13 -42.75
N ALA A 18 40.07 8.07 -42.43
CA ALA A 18 40.48 8.32 -41.05
C ALA A 18 39.27 8.72 -40.17
N SER A 19 38.43 9.64 -40.68
CA SER A 19 37.19 10.03 -39.99
C SER A 19 36.19 8.88 -39.85
N MET A 20 36.10 7.99 -40.85
CA MET A 20 35.24 6.82 -40.77
C MET A 20 35.74 5.81 -39.72
N VAL A 21 37.06 5.60 -39.64
CA VAL A 21 37.67 4.72 -38.64
C VAL A 21 37.42 5.26 -37.23
N GLU A 22 37.60 6.56 -37.02
CA GLU A 22 37.31 7.23 -35.75
C GLU A 22 35.83 7.07 -35.36
N SER A 23 34.90 7.35 -36.28
CA SER A 23 33.46 7.17 -36.04
C SER A 23 33.09 5.73 -35.69
N VAL A 24 33.73 4.73 -36.32
CA VAL A 24 33.48 3.31 -36.01
C VAL A 24 34.03 2.96 -34.63
N GLN A 25 35.19 3.50 -34.25
CA GLN A 25 35.78 3.29 -32.93
C GLN A 25 34.89 3.87 -31.84
N ASP A 26 34.39 5.10 -32.02
CA ASP A 26 33.45 5.74 -31.09
C ASP A 26 32.16 4.93 -30.93
N HIS A 27 31.64 4.36 -32.02
CA HIS A 27 30.46 3.49 -31.97
C HIS A 27 30.74 2.19 -31.23
N LEU A 28 31.91 1.60 -31.42
CA LEU A 28 32.33 0.37 -30.72
C LEU A 28 32.41 0.64 -29.21
N ASP A 29 33.02 1.75 -28.81
CA ASP A 29 33.13 2.15 -27.41
C ASP A 29 31.76 2.43 -26.79
N ALA A 30 30.86 3.09 -27.53
CA ALA A 30 29.48 3.30 -27.10
C ALA A 30 28.72 1.98 -26.93
N ILE A 31 28.88 1.02 -27.85
CA ILE A 31 28.26 -0.31 -27.76
C ILE A 31 28.77 -1.08 -26.53
N ASN A 32 30.08 -1.05 -26.28
CA ASN A 32 30.67 -1.70 -25.12
C ASN A 32 30.12 -1.11 -23.83
N LYS A 33 30.10 0.22 -23.73
CA LYS A 33 29.56 0.90 -22.56
C LYS A 33 28.09 0.57 -22.32
N ASN A 34 27.27 0.57 -23.38
CA ASN A 34 25.87 0.17 -23.28
C ASN A 34 25.71 -1.30 -22.86
N THR A 35 26.61 -2.17 -23.31
CA THR A 35 26.61 -3.59 -22.92
C THR A 35 26.93 -3.74 -21.43
N ASP A 36 27.93 -3.02 -20.94
CA ASP A 36 28.28 -3.02 -19.51
C ASP A 36 27.14 -2.47 -18.65
N GLU A 37 26.49 -1.38 -19.07
CA GLU A 37 25.33 -0.80 -18.40
C GLU A 37 24.16 -1.78 -18.34
N LEU A 38 23.85 -2.47 -19.44
CA LEU A 38 22.80 -3.50 -19.49
C LEU A 38 23.09 -4.67 -18.56
N LEU A 39 24.35 -5.13 -18.49
CA LEU A 39 24.77 -6.20 -17.58
C LEU A 39 24.62 -5.79 -16.10
N CYS A 40 24.96 -4.55 -15.78
CA CYS A 40 24.72 -3.99 -14.45
C CYS A 40 23.23 -3.94 -14.12
N CYS A 41 22.39 -3.45 -15.03
CA CYS A 41 20.94 -3.43 -14.83
C CYS A 41 20.35 -4.82 -14.62
N PHE A 42 20.77 -5.81 -15.43
CA PHE A 42 20.34 -7.20 -15.29
C PHE A 42 20.71 -7.78 -13.92
N SER A 43 21.94 -7.54 -13.47
CA SER A 43 22.40 -7.98 -12.15
C SER A 43 21.56 -7.39 -11.02
N PHE A 44 21.24 -6.10 -11.11
CA PHE A 44 20.40 -5.41 -10.13
C PHE A 44 18.96 -5.95 -10.12
N LEU A 45 18.36 -6.20 -11.29
CA LEU A 45 17.03 -6.81 -11.41
C LEU A 45 16.99 -8.19 -10.76
N THR A 46 18.00 -9.02 -11.02
CA THR A 46 18.12 -10.35 -10.41
C THR A 46 18.17 -10.25 -8.88
N GLU A 47 18.93 -9.30 -8.34
CA GLU A 47 18.99 -9.07 -6.90
C GLU A 47 17.62 -8.64 -6.33
N LEU A 48 16.89 -7.78 -7.04
CA LEU A 48 15.55 -7.35 -6.66
C LEU A 48 14.56 -8.52 -6.66
N GLU A 49 14.56 -9.36 -7.69
CA GLU A 49 13.73 -10.57 -7.76
C GLU A 49 14.02 -11.49 -6.56
N THR A 50 15.30 -11.65 -6.21
CA THR A 50 15.70 -12.45 -5.06
C THR A 50 15.17 -11.86 -3.74
N LYS A 51 15.20 -10.54 -3.59
CA LYS A 51 14.63 -9.86 -2.40
C LYS A 51 13.11 -9.96 -2.36
N LEU A 52 12.44 -9.85 -3.50
CA LEU A 52 11.00 -9.96 -3.62
C LEU A 52 10.52 -11.37 -3.26
N ALA A 53 11.23 -12.41 -3.73
CA ALA A 53 10.95 -13.80 -3.36
C ALA A 53 11.03 -14.02 -1.84
N LYS A 54 12.08 -13.49 -1.18
CA LYS A 54 12.23 -13.55 0.29
C LYS A 54 11.13 -12.81 1.03
N LEU A 55 10.68 -11.66 0.51
CA LEU A 55 9.57 -10.92 1.10
C LEU A 55 8.25 -11.67 0.96
N SER A 56 8.02 -12.30 -0.19
CA SER A 56 6.84 -13.16 -0.42
C SER A 56 6.81 -14.32 0.58
N GLU A 57 7.93 -15.03 0.74
CA GLU A 57 8.02 -16.13 1.70
C GLU A 57 7.76 -15.67 3.15
N ARG A 58 8.29 -14.50 3.53
CA ARG A 58 8.02 -13.92 4.86
C ARG A 58 6.57 -13.50 5.02
N LEU A 59 5.93 -13.00 3.96
CA LEU A 59 4.52 -12.63 3.99
C LEU A 59 3.65 -13.87 4.17
N ASP A 60 3.94 -14.95 3.43
CA ASP A 60 3.24 -16.24 3.55
C ASP A 60 3.39 -16.82 4.96
N ALA A 61 4.59 -16.70 5.57
CA ALA A 61 4.83 -17.10 6.95
C ALA A 61 4.01 -16.27 7.95
N VAL A 62 3.89 -14.95 7.75
CA VAL A 62 3.06 -14.08 8.59
C VAL A 62 1.57 -14.39 8.43
N GLU A 63 1.12 -14.70 7.21
CA GLU A 63 -0.27 -15.10 6.96
C GLU A 63 -0.60 -16.45 7.62
N HIS A 64 0.34 -17.41 7.62
CA HIS A 64 0.17 -18.70 8.32
C HIS A 64 0.27 -18.59 9.85
N VAL A 65 0.92 -17.56 10.38
CA VAL A 65 0.97 -17.26 11.83
C VAL A 65 -0.28 -16.53 12.31
N ARG A 66 -1.18 -16.08 11.42
CA ARG A 66 -2.55 -15.69 11.84
C ARG A 66 -3.32 -16.97 12.14
N PRO A 67 -3.57 -17.32 13.41
CA PRO A 67 -4.39 -18.47 13.69
C PRO A 67 -5.79 -18.23 13.12
N ALA A 68 -6.31 -19.23 12.40
CA ALA A 68 -7.73 -19.36 12.03
C ALA A 68 -8.63 -19.57 13.26
N THR A 69 -8.20 -19.13 14.44
CA THR A 69 -9.03 -19.08 15.63
C THR A 69 -10.04 -17.96 15.46
N PRO A 70 -11.35 -18.20 15.66
CA PRO A 70 -12.28 -17.10 15.83
C PRO A 70 -11.70 -16.21 16.93
N PRO A 71 -11.71 -14.88 16.78
CA PRO A 71 -11.26 -14.01 17.85
C PRO A 71 -12.09 -14.42 19.08
N HIS A 72 -11.45 -15.02 20.08
CA HIS A 72 -11.87 -14.78 21.44
C HIS A 72 -11.57 -13.30 21.62
N ALA A 73 -12.50 -12.48 21.16
CA ALA A 73 -12.45 -11.05 21.37
C ALA A 73 -12.34 -10.91 22.88
N GLU A 74 -11.16 -10.51 23.35
CA GLU A 74 -11.03 -9.95 24.67
C GLU A 74 -12.19 -8.97 24.82
N THR A 75 -12.98 -9.14 25.88
CA THR A 75 -14.23 -8.40 26.06
C THR A 75 -13.98 -6.92 25.79
N LEU A 76 -14.68 -6.39 24.79
CA LEU A 76 -14.54 -5.00 24.41
C LEU A 76 -14.90 -4.11 25.61
N THR A 77 -14.12 -3.07 25.85
CA THR A 77 -14.47 -2.04 26.85
C THR A 77 -15.72 -1.30 26.40
N THR A 78 -16.42 -0.63 27.32
CA THR A 78 -17.63 0.14 26.97
C THR A 78 -17.35 1.17 25.88
N ALA A 79 -16.24 1.91 25.97
CA ALA A 79 -15.82 2.88 24.95
C ALA A 79 -15.53 2.24 23.59
N GLU A 80 -14.89 1.07 23.55
CA GLU A 80 -14.66 0.31 22.32
C GLU A 80 -15.98 -0.18 21.70
N GLN A 81 -16.92 -0.64 22.53
CA GLN A 81 -18.24 -1.07 22.06
C GLN A 81 -19.03 0.09 21.47
N GLU A 82 -18.96 1.28 22.07
CA GLU A 82 -19.61 2.49 21.56
C GLU A 82 -19.04 2.90 20.19
N VAL A 83 -17.70 2.92 20.05
CA VAL A 83 -17.03 3.20 18.77
C VAL A 83 -17.38 2.16 17.72
N PHE A 84 -17.31 0.87 18.08
CA PHE A 84 -17.70 -0.20 17.16
C PHE A 84 -19.16 -0.05 16.72
N LEU A 85 -20.08 0.23 17.63
CA LEU A 85 -21.49 0.36 17.30
C LEU A 85 -21.77 1.56 16.40
N ALA A 86 -21.10 2.69 16.65
CA ALA A 86 -21.18 3.87 15.78
C ALA A 86 -20.75 3.55 14.34
N LEU A 87 -19.69 2.75 14.17
CA LEU A 87 -19.23 2.28 12.87
C LEU A 87 -20.14 1.20 12.26
N TYR A 88 -20.69 0.32 13.11
CA TYR A 88 -21.54 -0.80 12.70
C TYR A 88 -22.87 -0.32 12.13
N VAL A 89 -23.52 0.65 12.80
CA VAL A 89 -24.81 1.23 12.39
C VAL A 89 -24.66 2.11 11.15
N SER A 90 -23.47 2.62 10.88
CA SER A 90 -23.24 3.46 9.71
C SER A 90 -23.10 2.61 8.45
N ASP A 91 -23.99 2.82 7.47
CA ASP A 91 -23.92 2.16 6.15
C ASP A 91 -22.83 2.75 5.24
N VAL A 92 -22.46 4.00 5.50
CA VAL A 92 -21.44 4.74 4.77
C VAL A 92 -20.19 4.89 5.65
N PRO A 93 -18.97 4.85 5.09
CA PRO A 93 -17.75 5.16 5.85
C PRO A 93 -17.85 6.53 6.53
N ILE A 94 -17.56 6.58 7.82
CA ILE A 94 -17.61 7.82 8.62
C ILE A 94 -16.21 8.29 8.98
N SER A 95 -15.99 9.60 9.02
CA SER A 95 -14.67 10.10 9.40
C SER A 95 -14.42 10.01 10.90
N ILE A 96 -13.14 10.03 11.29
CA ILE A 96 -12.73 10.05 12.71
C ILE A 96 -13.36 11.26 13.42
N ARG A 97 -13.34 12.43 12.76
CA ARG A 97 -13.96 13.66 13.25
C ARG A 97 -15.46 13.54 13.46
N MET A 98 -16.18 12.89 12.55
CA MET A 98 -17.62 12.65 12.71
C MET A 98 -17.90 11.70 13.87
N THR A 99 -17.08 10.66 14.02
CA THR A 99 -17.20 9.67 15.10
C THR A 99 -16.93 10.31 16.47
N ALA A 100 -15.87 11.12 16.56
CA ALA A 100 -15.51 11.90 17.74
C ALA A 100 -16.65 12.83 18.18
N ARG A 101 -17.25 13.56 17.23
CA ARG A 101 -18.42 14.43 17.49
C ARG A 101 -19.65 13.65 17.96
N ARG A 102 -19.92 12.48 17.38
CA ARG A 102 -21.08 11.64 17.76
C ARG A 102 -20.96 11.06 19.16
N LEU A 103 -19.75 10.69 19.57
CA LEU A 103 -19.50 10.07 20.87
C LEU A 103 -19.07 11.08 21.95
N GLY A 104 -18.84 12.35 21.59
CA GLY A 104 -18.35 13.36 22.52
C GLY A 104 -16.91 13.13 22.98
N LEU A 105 -16.10 12.43 22.18
CA LEU A 105 -14.71 12.08 22.47
C LEU A 105 -13.75 12.92 21.63
N SER A 106 -12.47 12.98 22.00
CA SER A 106 -11.43 13.59 21.16
C SER A 106 -11.07 12.69 19.98
N GLU A 107 -10.65 13.28 18.86
CA GLU A 107 -10.23 12.54 17.66
C GLU A 107 -9.06 11.58 17.96
N GLU A 108 -8.10 12.02 18.78
CA GLU A 108 -6.98 11.20 19.26
C GLU A 108 -7.43 9.97 20.06
N LEU A 109 -8.51 10.09 20.85
CA LEU A 109 -9.02 8.96 21.61
C LEU A 109 -9.73 7.96 20.69
N ILE A 110 -10.48 8.45 19.70
CA ILE A 110 -11.10 7.59 18.68
C ILE A 110 -10.03 6.80 17.93
N GLU A 111 -8.93 7.44 17.52
CA GLU A 111 -7.82 6.73 16.85
C GLU A 111 -7.28 5.59 17.71
N ARG A 112 -7.01 5.85 18.99
CA ARG A 112 -6.53 4.82 19.92
C ARG A 112 -7.55 3.69 20.12
N LEU A 113 -8.84 4.02 20.22
CA LEU A 113 -9.91 3.02 20.37
C LEU A 113 -10.08 2.17 19.10
N VAL A 114 -9.93 2.77 17.92
CA VAL A 114 -9.96 2.07 16.63
C VAL A 114 -8.75 1.14 16.47
N GLU A 115 -7.57 1.56 16.93
CA GLU A 115 -6.39 0.70 17.02
C GLU A 115 -6.60 -0.46 18.00
N ALA A 116 -7.16 -0.20 19.18
CA ALA A 116 -7.48 -1.23 20.15
C ALA A 116 -8.48 -2.26 19.60
N LEU A 117 -9.52 -1.81 18.88
CA LEU A 117 -10.46 -2.69 18.18
C LEU A 117 -9.76 -3.57 17.14
N ALA A 118 -8.85 -3.00 16.34
CA ALA A 118 -8.09 -3.75 15.35
C ALA A 118 -7.16 -4.80 16.00
N LEU A 119 -6.51 -4.45 17.12
CA LEU A 119 -5.68 -5.37 17.90
C LEU A 119 -6.50 -6.54 18.50
N LYS A 120 -7.74 -6.27 18.91
CA LYS A 120 -8.70 -7.28 19.41
C LYS A 120 -9.34 -8.12 18.30
N GLY A 121 -8.91 -7.95 17.05
CA GLY A 121 -9.36 -8.75 15.91
C GLY A 121 -10.66 -8.26 15.27
N VAL A 122 -11.10 -7.02 15.56
CA VAL A 122 -12.21 -6.39 14.85
C VAL A 122 -11.69 -5.81 13.54
N PRO A 123 -12.16 -6.28 12.37
CA PRO A 123 -11.71 -5.74 11.09
C PRO A 123 -12.33 -4.36 10.85
N ILE A 124 -11.48 -3.36 10.67
CA ILE A 124 -11.85 -1.98 10.37
C ILE A 124 -11.11 -1.54 9.11
N ASP A 125 -11.86 -1.16 8.08
CA ASP A 125 -11.32 -0.61 6.85
C ASP A 125 -11.03 0.88 7.05
N ARG A 126 -9.80 1.29 6.71
CA ARG A 126 -9.35 2.68 6.75
C ARG A 126 -9.16 3.20 5.33
N ASN A 127 -10.00 4.17 4.93
CA ASN A 127 -9.94 4.79 3.62
C ASN A 127 -9.49 6.25 3.76
N TYR A 128 -8.39 6.60 3.11
CA TYR A 128 -7.85 7.96 3.11
C TYR A 128 -8.43 8.74 1.93
N ARG A 129 -9.17 9.82 2.20
CA ARG A 129 -9.74 10.70 1.17
C ARG A 129 -9.56 12.15 1.58
N ASN A 130 -9.00 12.98 0.70
CA ASN A 130 -8.81 14.42 0.95
C ASN A 130 -8.12 14.75 2.28
N GLN A 131 -7.06 14.01 2.64
CA GLN A 131 -6.33 14.12 3.91
C GLN A 131 -7.13 13.76 5.17
N GLU A 132 -8.32 13.18 5.03
CA GLU A 132 -9.14 12.71 6.14
C GLU A 132 -9.27 11.16 6.10
N VAL A 133 -9.35 10.56 7.30
CA VAL A 133 -9.48 9.11 7.46
C VAL A 133 -10.94 8.75 7.66
N TYR A 134 -11.45 7.89 6.77
CA TYR A 134 -12.79 7.32 6.82
C TYR A 134 -12.71 5.88 7.28
N LEU A 135 -13.58 5.53 8.22
CA LEU A 135 -13.64 4.24 8.88
C LEU A 135 -14.92 3.51 8.48
N SER A 136 -14.81 2.22 8.18
CA SER A 136 -15.96 1.34 7.97
C SER A 136 -15.69 -0.08 8.46
N VAL A 137 -16.75 -0.79 8.85
CA VAL A 137 -16.67 -2.21 9.18
C VAL A 137 -17.08 -3.03 7.95
N PRO A 138 -16.28 -4.02 7.51
CA PRO A 138 -16.61 -4.85 6.35
C PRO A 138 -17.98 -5.53 6.50
N SER A 139 -18.77 -5.55 5.43
CA SER A 139 -20.12 -6.14 5.43
C SER A 139 -20.13 -7.62 5.86
N ARG A 140 -19.10 -8.38 5.49
CA ARG A 140 -18.92 -9.78 5.91
C ARG A 140 -18.85 -9.91 7.44
N PHE A 141 -18.12 -8.99 8.09
CA PHE A 141 -18.01 -8.98 9.55
C PHE A 141 -19.31 -8.49 10.21
N LYS A 142 -20.00 -7.52 9.61
CA LYS A 142 -21.32 -7.09 10.10
C LYS A 142 -22.32 -8.25 10.12
N GLN A 143 -22.35 -9.04 9.05
CA GLN A 143 -23.18 -10.26 8.97
C GLN A 143 -22.79 -11.30 10.01
N LEU A 144 -21.49 -11.53 10.20
CA LEU A 144 -20.98 -12.46 11.22
C LEU A 144 -21.40 -12.03 12.63
N GLN A 145 -21.30 -10.74 12.94
CA GLN A 145 -21.74 -10.16 14.21
C GLN A 145 -23.25 -10.29 14.40
N ALA A 146 -24.06 -10.04 13.36
CA ALA A 146 -25.51 -10.21 13.42
C ALA A 146 -25.94 -11.67 13.64
N GLN A 147 -25.23 -12.64 13.04
CA GLN A 147 -25.58 -14.05 13.12
C GLN A 147 -25.07 -14.73 14.40
N ARG A 148 -23.87 -14.38 14.87
CA ARG A 148 -23.17 -15.11 15.94
C ARG A 148 -22.83 -14.28 17.17
N ASN A 149 -23.11 -12.96 17.15
CA ASN A 149 -22.73 -12.02 18.21
C ASN A 149 -21.26 -12.19 18.65
N VAL A 150 -20.34 -12.22 17.68
CA VAL A 150 -18.93 -12.56 17.91
C VAL A 150 -18.21 -11.63 18.89
N LEU A 151 -18.69 -10.40 19.09
CA LEU A 151 -18.15 -9.43 20.05
C LEU A 151 -18.85 -9.44 21.42
N GLY A 152 -19.89 -10.26 21.60
CA GLY A 152 -20.59 -10.36 22.88
C GLY A 152 -21.23 -9.05 23.36
N ILE A 153 -21.66 -8.19 22.44
CA ILE A 153 -22.21 -6.86 22.80
C ILE A 153 -23.50 -7.06 23.58
N THR A 154 -23.50 -6.61 24.83
CA THR A 154 -24.65 -6.73 25.75
C THR A 154 -25.82 -5.89 25.25
N ARG A 155 -27.02 -6.46 25.27
CA ARG A 155 -28.29 -5.86 24.78
C ARG A 155 -28.56 -4.44 25.31
N GLN A 156 -28.05 -4.12 26.49
CA GLN A 156 -28.21 -2.82 27.17
C GLN A 156 -27.51 -1.67 26.42
N ILE A 157 -26.31 -1.91 25.86
CA ILE A 157 -25.53 -0.89 25.14
C ILE A 157 -26.12 -0.66 23.75
N SER A 158 -26.58 -1.73 23.09
CA SER A 158 -27.29 -1.62 21.81
C SER A 158 -28.54 -0.74 21.91
N GLN A 159 -29.28 -0.81 23.03
CA GLN A 159 -30.51 -0.05 23.24
C GLN A 159 -30.25 1.44 23.52
N GLN A 160 -29.20 1.79 24.24
CA GLN A 160 -28.88 3.19 24.60
C GLN A 160 -28.49 4.05 23.38
N ILE A 161 -27.85 3.45 22.38
CA ILE A 161 -27.43 4.19 21.17
C ILE A 161 -28.56 4.26 20.12
N LEU A 162 -29.44 3.24 20.05
CA LEU A 162 -30.62 3.28 19.18
C LEU A 162 -31.63 4.33 19.63
N THR A 163 -31.84 4.50 20.94
CA THR A 163 -32.75 5.53 21.46
C THR A 163 -32.22 6.95 21.23
N HIS A 164 -30.90 7.16 21.27
CA HIS A 164 -30.31 8.48 21.05
C HIS A 164 -30.31 8.93 19.57
N ASN A 165 -30.41 8.00 18.61
CA ASN A 165 -30.52 8.29 17.17
C ASN A 165 -31.95 8.49 16.66
N THR A 166 -32.99 8.24 17.47
CA THR A 166 -34.40 8.37 17.04
C THR A 166 -35.01 9.72 17.47
N GLN A 167 -34.22 10.65 18.01
CA GLN A 167 -34.67 11.99 18.45
C GLN A 167 -33.95 13.15 17.73
N GLN A 168 -33.37 12.93 16.54
CA GLN A 168 -32.88 14.02 15.67
C GLN A 168 -33.53 13.95 14.30
#